data_AF-A0AAW0MRD6-F1
#
_entry.id   AF-A0AAW0MRD6-F1
#
_cell.length_a   1.000
_cell.length_b   1.000
_cell.length_c   1.000
_cell.angle_alpha   90.00
_cell.angle_beta   90.00
_cell.angle_gamma   90.00
#
_symmetry.space_group_name_H-M   'P 1'
#
loop_
_entity.id
_entity.type
_entity.pdbx_description
1 polymer ?
#
loop_
_entity_poly.entity_id
_entity_poly.type
_entity_poly.pdbx_seq_one_letter_code
_entity_poly.pdbx_strand_id
1 'polypeptide(L)'
;MTDFLFLSLCRNFKERNLDEFNKNLSSFEAHTDDLPPNEKILVSAFLARVMHGQMLDVFFEEDEKVFPLMSAAKIWSELKEKVEDESLVENMSILLIVQSVAVCLENGSNASRVFQWCEKNLDFPSGLRIKLATVVTQKDNYHSLIRSSATTAFWRPLRYSWMHFWKRIPLIIFLRLFKQTADVTDC
;
A
#
# COMPACT_ATOMS: atom_id res chain seq x y z
N MET A 1 -2.80 -14.20 22.47
CA MET A 1 -4.00 -13.49 21.96
C MET A 1 -3.66 -12.65 20.73
N THR A 2 -2.60 -11.83 20.80
CA THR A 2 -2.07 -11.03 19.69
C THR A 2 -1.76 -11.84 18.42
N ASP A 3 -1.21 -13.05 18.55
CA ASP A 3 -0.92 -13.93 17.39
C ASP A 3 -2.17 -14.40 16.66
N PHE A 4 -3.22 -14.74 17.41
CA PHE A 4 -4.50 -15.13 16.84
C PHE A 4 -5.16 -13.97 16.10
N LEU A 5 -5.14 -12.78 16.71
CA LEU A 5 -5.67 -11.55 16.09
C LEU A 5 -4.87 -11.19 14.83
N PHE A 6 -3.54 -11.30 14.87
CA PHE A 6 -2.67 -11.09 13.71
C PHE A 6 -2.99 -12.09 12.58
N LEU A 7 -3.10 -13.38 12.89
CA LEU A 7 -3.50 -14.40 11.92
C LEU A 7 -4.88 -14.13 11.31
N SER A 8 -5.82 -13.66 12.13
CA SER A 8 -7.17 -13.31 11.68
C SER A 8 -7.18 -12.09 10.77
N LEU A 9 -6.44 -11.03 11.12
CA LEU A 9 -6.18 -9.87 10.27
C LEU A 9 -5.63 -10.30 8.92
N CYS A 10 -4.62 -11.15 8.97
CA CYS A 10 -3.97 -11.72 7.82
C CYS A 10 -4.97 -12.48 6.92
N ARG A 11 -5.80 -13.33 7.50
CA ARG A 11 -6.84 -14.06 6.77
C ARG A 11 -7.83 -13.10 6.10
N ASN A 12 -8.35 -12.12 6.84
CA ASN A 12 -9.32 -11.17 6.31
C ASN A 12 -8.75 -10.27 5.23
N PHE A 13 -7.46 -9.90 5.34
CA PHE A 13 -6.71 -9.22 4.29
C PHE A 13 -6.76 -10.07 3.01
N LYS A 14 -6.35 -11.34 3.08
CA LYS A 14 -6.37 -12.27 1.93
C LYS A 14 -7.76 -12.46 1.33
N GLU A 15 -8.78 -12.56 2.17
CA GLU A 15 -10.19 -12.71 1.78
C GLU A 15 -10.82 -11.37 1.32
N ARG A 16 -10.12 -10.25 1.50
CA ARG A 16 -10.55 -8.87 1.22
C ARG A 16 -11.84 -8.49 1.95
N ASN A 17 -12.02 -9.03 3.15
CA ASN A 17 -13.14 -8.69 4.01
C ASN A 17 -12.78 -7.46 4.84
N LEU A 18 -13.03 -6.27 4.31
CA LEU A 18 -12.67 -4.99 4.95
C LEU A 18 -13.34 -4.82 6.32
N ASP A 19 -14.63 -5.14 6.42
CA ASP A 19 -15.38 -4.96 7.67
C ASP A 19 -14.81 -5.82 8.80
N GLU A 20 -14.57 -7.10 8.53
CA GLU A 20 -14.01 -8.02 9.52
C GLU A 20 -12.51 -7.78 9.75
N PHE A 21 -11.80 -7.29 8.74
CA PHE A 21 -10.42 -6.82 8.91
C PHE A 21 -10.37 -5.65 9.90
N ASN A 22 -11.22 -4.63 9.75
CA ASN A 22 -11.22 -3.45 10.61
C ASN A 22 -11.59 -3.77 12.05
N LYS A 23 -12.55 -4.67 12.29
CA LYS A 23 -12.85 -5.15 13.67
C LYS A 23 -11.65 -5.84 14.31
N ASN A 24 -10.98 -6.71 13.57
CA ASN A 24 -9.79 -7.42 14.05
C ASN A 24 -8.60 -6.48 14.22
N LEU A 25 -8.51 -5.43 13.40
CA LEU A 25 -7.46 -4.40 13.52
C LEU A 25 -7.62 -3.61 14.81
N SER A 26 -8.82 -3.07 15.07
CA SER A 26 -9.07 -2.33 16.32
C SER A 26 -8.83 -3.20 17.56
N SER A 27 -9.22 -4.48 17.48
CA SER A 27 -8.92 -5.44 18.55
C SER A 27 -7.43 -5.66 18.70
N PHE A 28 -6.68 -5.84 17.60
CA PHE A 28 -5.22 -6.02 17.65
C PHE A 28 -4.51 -4.79 18.22
N GLU A 29 -4.84 -3.59 17.73
CA GLU A 29 -4.27 -2.31 18.17
C GLU A 29 -4.47 -2.09 19.67
N ALA A 30 -5.67 -2.38 20.20
CA ALA A 30 -5.95 -2.28 21.63
C ALA A 30 -5.06 -3.19 22.51
N HIS A 31 -4.52 -4.28 21.95
CA HIS A 31 -3.60 -5.17 22.66
C HIS A 31 -2.12 -4.85 22.39
N THR A 32 -1.82 -3.92 21.48
CA THR A 32 -0.45 -3.58 21.08
C THR A 32 -0.09 -2.10 21.27
N ASP A 33 -1.03 -1.26 21.72
CA ASP A 33 -0.87 0.20 21.81
C ASP A 33 0.38 0.61 22.62
N ASP A 34 0.62 -0.06 23.76
CA ASP A 34 1.76 0.22 24.64
C ASP A 34 3.03 -0.59 24.29
N LEU A 35 2.99 -1.42 23.25
CA LEU A 35 4.12 -2.27 22.88
C LEU A 35 5.06 -1.57 21.91
N PRO A 36 6.38 -1.77 22.05
CA PRO A 36 7.32 -1.25 21.06
C PRO A 36 7.03 -1.86 19.68
N PRO A 37 7.25 -1.09 18.58
CA PRO A 37 7.03 -1.58 17.23
C PRO A 37 7.79 -2.88 16.98
N ASN A 38 7.03 -3.94 16.71
CA ASN A 38 7.55 -5.24 16.30
C ASN A 38 7.06 -5.56 14.88
N GLU A 39 7.53 -6.67 14.32
CA GLU A 39 7.19 -7.06 12.95
C GLU A 39 5.69 -7.25 12.73
N LYS A 40 4.96 -7.83 13.69
CA LYS A 40 3.51 -8.03 13.57
C LYS A 40 2.76 -6.70 13.57
N ILE A 41 3.21 -5.74 14.38
CA ILE A 41 2.65 -4.38 14.40
C ILE A 41 2.92 -3.68 13.06
N LEU A 42 4.16 -3.70 12.58
CA LEU A 42 4.53 -3.08 11.29
C LEU A 42 3.78 -3.71 10.12
N VAL A 43 3.65 -5.04 10.10
CA VAL A 43 2.87 -5.74 9.07
C VAL A 43 1.40 -5.34 9.17
N SER A 44 0.79 -5.37 10.35
CA SER A 44 -0.61 -4.99 10.52
C SER A 44 -0.87 -3.55 10.07
N ALA A 45 0.01 -2.63 10.46
CA ALA A 45 -0.02 -1.23 10.04
C ALA A 45 0.08 -1.08 8.51
N PHE A 46 0.98 -1.84 7.87
CA PHE A 46 1.12 -1.88 6.42
C PHE A 46 -0.14 -2.43 5.72
N LEU A 47 -0.66 -3.57 6.20
CA LEU A 47 -1.85 -4.21 5.66
C LEU A 47 -3.07 -3.30 5.78
N ALA A 48 -3.23 -2.59 6.89
CA ALA A 48 -4.31 -1.62 7.09
C ALA A 48 -4.27 -0.51 6.05
N ARG A 49 -3.11 0.11 5.84
CA ARG A 49 -2.91 1.17 4.84
C ARG A 49 -3.18 0.68 3.42
N VAL A 50 -2.79 -0.56 3.11
CA VAL A 50 -3.05 -1.18 1.80
C VAL A 50 -4.53 -1.52 1.61
N MET A 51 -5.22 -2.06 2.62
CA MET A 51 -6.66 -2.32 2.61
C MET A 51 -7.45 -1.04 2.32
N HIS A 52 -6.98 0.09 2.86
CA HIS A 52 -7.60 1.40 2.66
C HIS A 52 -7.03 2.17 1.47
N GLY A 53 -6.20 1.55 0.64
CA GLY A 53 -5.40 2.22 -0.39
C GLY A 53 -6.17 3.02 -1.45
N GLN A 54 -7.47 2.77 -1.62
CA GLN A 54 -8.34 3.51 -2.55
C GLN A 54 -9.15 4.62 -1.89
N MET A 55 -9.20 4.66 -0.56
CA MET A 55 -9.99 5.61 0.23
C MET A 55 -9.13 6.84 0.54
N LEU A 56 -9.25 7.87 -0.30
CA LEU A 56 -8.45 9.11 -0.19
C LEU A 56 -8.90 10.03 0.95
N ASP A 57 -10.00 9.69 1.61
CA ASP A 57 -10.60 10.32 2.79
C ASP A 57 -10.18 9.64 4.11
N VAL A 58 -9.35 8.60 4.04
CA VAL A 58 -8.77 7.92 5.21
C VAL A 58 -7.33 8.39 5.41
N PHE A 59 -6.99 8.77 6.64
CA PHE A 59 -5.67 9.29 7.00
C PHE A 59 -5.04 8.44 8.09
N PHE A 60 -3.79 8.05 7.88
CA PHE A 60 -2.97 7.30 8.84
C PHE A 60 -1.82 8.14 9.43
N GLU A 61 -1.68 9.38 8.96
CA GLU A 61 -0.59 10.29 9.27
C GLU A 61 -1.21 11.63 9.68
N GLU A 62 -0.51 12.41 10.50
CA GLU A 62 -0.95 13.77 10.87
C GLU A 62 -1.04 14.69 9.65
N ASP A 63 -0.13 14.52 8.68
CA ASP A 63 -0.25 15.18 7.39
C ASP A 63 -1.33 14.47 6.56
N GLU A 64 -2.56 15.00 6.60
CA GLU A 64 -3.72 14.55 5.81
C GLU A 64 -3.45 14.50 4.29
N LYS A 65 -2.32 15.03 3.85
CA LYS A 65 -1.92 15.03 2.45
C LYS A 65 -1.13 13.76 2.07
N VAL A 66 -0.88 12.88 3.05
CA VAL A 66 -0.29 11.56 2.87
C VAL A 66 -1.40 10.52 2.87
N PHE A 67 -1.78 10.07 1.68
CA PHE A 67 -2.83 9.08 1.50
C PHE A 67 -2.40 7.68 1.95
N PRO A 68 -3.35 6.74 2.14
CA PRO A 68 -3.05 5.42 2.71
C PRO A 68 -1.91 4.68 2.02
N LEU A 69 -1.83 4.66 0.68
CA LEU A 69 -0.72 3.99 0.00
C LEU A 69 0.64 4.69 0.13
N MET A 70 0.64 6.02 0.27
CA MET A 70 1.86 6.79 0.53
C MET A 70 2.38 6.47 1.93
N SER A 71 1.46 6.40 2.89
CA SER A 71 1.75 5.95 4.25
C SER A 71 2.20 4.48 4.26
N ALA A 72 1.62 3.60 3.45
CA ALA A 72 2.08 2.22 3.30
C ALA A 72 3.52 2.15 2.80
N ALA A 73 3.92 3.03 1.88
CA ALA A 73 5.29 3.11 1.37
C ALA A 73 6.31 3.55 2.44
N LYS A 74 5.89 4.38 3.41
CA LYS A 74 6.73 4.69 4.58
C LYS A 74 6.98 3.43 5.41
N ILE A 75 5.92 2.72 5.82
CA ILE A 75 6.03 1.48 6.61
C ILE A 75 6.84 0.42 5.85
N TRP A 76 6.64 0.33 4.53
CA TRP A 76 7.41 -0.58 3.69
C TRP A 76 8.92 -0.32 3.74
N SER A 77 9.33 0.94 3.88
CA SER A 77 10.75 1.29 3.97
C SER A 77 11.41 0.73 5.23
N GLU A 78 10.65 0.44 6.28
CA GLU A 78 11.12 -0.26 7.48
C GLU A 78 11.05 -1.78 7.32
N LEU A 79 9.99 -2.29 6.66
CA LEU A 79 9.81 -3.72 6.44
C LEU A 79 10.81 -4.31 5.43
N LYS A 80 11.20 -3.55 4.40
CA LYS A 80 12.05 -4.04 3.31
C LYS A 80 13.42 -4.52 3.78
N GLU A 81 13.97 -3.91 4.83
CA GLU A 81 15.26 -4.31 5.42
C GLU A 81 15.22 -5.71 6.05
N LYS A 82 14.01 -6.22 6.33
CA LYS A 82 13.75 -7.54 6.91
C LYS A 82 13.45 -8.60 5.84
N VAL A 83 13.40 -8.20 4.58
CA VAL A 83 13.02 -9.08 3.46
C VAL A 83 14.27 -9.40 2.64
N GLU A 84 14.71 -10.66 2.69
CA GLU A 84 15.89 -11.13 1.95
C GLU A 84 15.71 -11.16 0.42
N ASP A 85 14.47 -11.13 -0.05
CA ASP A 85 14.14 -11.22 -1.47
C ASP A 85 14.22 -9.85 -2.14
N GLU A 86 15.38 -9.52 -2.68
CA GLU A 86 15.63 -8.22 -3.33
C GLU A 86 14.63 -7.94 -4.46
N SER A 87 14.25 -8.96 -5.24
CA SER A 87 13.27 -8.80 -6.32
C SER A 87 11.89 -8.45 -5.77
N LEU A 88 11.49 -9.06 -4.65
CA LEU A 88 10.25 -8.70 -3.97
C LEU A 88 10.29 -7.28 -3.41
N VAL A 89 11.42 -6.89 -2.82
CA VAL A 89 11.65 -5.55 -2.29
C VAL A 89 11.49 -4.49 -3.38
N GLU A 90 12.16 -4.69 -4.52
CA GLU A 90 12.06 -3.79 -5.67
C GLU A 90 10.64 -3.74 -6.23
N ASN A 91 10.04 -4.90 -6.48
CA ASN A 91 8.69 -5.00 -7.06
C ASN A 91 7.64 -4.32 -6.18
N MET A 92 7.68 -4.52 -4.86
CA MET A 92 6.73 -3.90 -3.93
C MET A 92 6.91 -2.38 -3.88
N SER A 93 8.17 -1.90 -3.83
CA SER A 93 8.46 -0.47 -3.82
C SER A 93 7.92 0.22 -5.09
N ILE A 94 8.18 -0.37 -6.26
CA ILE A 94 7.64 0.11 -7.54
C ILE A 94 6.12 0.13 -7.53
N LEU A 95 5.49 -0.95 -7.05
CA LEU A 95 4.04 -1.05 -7.07
C LEU A 95 3.39 -0.04 -6.12
N LEU A 96 3.92 0.18 -4.92
CA LEU A 96 3.39 1.18 -3.98
C LEU A 96 3.45 2.59 -4.59
N ILE A 97 4.54 2.93 -5.26
CA ILE A 97 4.69 4.22 -5.97
C ILE A 97 3.64 4.33 -7.09
N VAL A 98 3.60 3.34 -7.99
CA VAL A 98 2.68 3.35 -9.14
C VAL A 98 1.23 3.45 -8.68
N GLN A 99 0.84 2.67 -7.66
CA GLN A 99 -0.55 2.64 -7.21
C GLN A 99 -0.96 3.90 -6.45
N SER A 100 -0.05 4.50 -5.68
CA SER A 100 -0.30 5.80 -5.02
C SER A 100 -0.68 6.87 -6.05
N VAL A 101 0.06 6.94 -7.15
CA VAL A 101 -0.21 7.87 -8.25
C VAL A 101 -1.48 7.47 -9.00
N ALA A 102 -1.67 6.18 -9.33
CA ALA A 102 -2.80 5.69 -10.10
C ALA A 102 -4.16 5.97 -9.43
N VAL A 103 -4.29 5.75 -8.12
CA VAL A 103 -5.54 6.03 -7.38
C VAL A 103 -5.90 7.51 -7.45
N CYS A 104 -4.91 8.40 -7.31
CA CYS A 104 -5.16 9.84 -7.40
C CYS A 104 -5.56 10.25 -8.80
N LEU A 105 -4.91 9.69 -9.82
CA LEU A 105 -5.31 9.88 -11.20
C LEU A 105 -6.78 9.42 -11.39
N GLU A 106 -7.14 8.21 -10.98
CA GLU A 106 -8.49 7.67 -11.18
C GLU A 106 -9.60 8.49 -10.51
N ASN A 107 -9.33 9.02 -9.31
CA ASN A 107 -10.27 9.85 -8.56
C ASN A 107 -10.26 11.34 -8.93
N GLY A 108 -9.52 11.75 -9.98
CA GLY A 108 -9.38 13.15 -10.37
C GLY A 108 -8.75 14.04 -9.29
N SER A 109 -7.99 13.41 -8.38
CA SER A 109 -7.25 14.09 -7.31
C SER A 109 -5.87 14.52 -7.79
N ASN A 110 -5.11 15.24 -6.96
CA ASN A 110 -3.84 15.87 -7.34
C ASN A 110 -2.68 14.86 -7.45
N ALA A 111 -2.67 14.11 -8.55
CA ALA A 111 -1.65 13.08 -8.82
C ALA A 111 -0.24 13.66 -8.98
N SER A 112 -0.11 14.87 -9.52
CA SER A 112 1.17 15.62 -9.57
C SER A 112 1.79 15.77 -8.20
N ARG A 113 0.97 16.12 -7.21
CA ARG A 113 1.42 16.27 -5.84
C ARG A 113 1.86 14.95 -5.21
N VAL A 114 1.11 13.87 -5.44
CA VAL A 114 1.49 12.54 -4.94
C VAL A 114 2.78 12.05 -5.60
N PHE A 115 2.92 12.27 -6.91
CA PHE A 115 4.15 11.96 -7.63
C PHE A 115 5.36 12.69 -7.04
N GLN A 116 5.26 14.01 -6.85
CA GLN A 116 6.32 14.83 -6.22
C GLN A 116 6.64 14.36 -4.79
N TRP A 117 5.62 13.98 -4.03
CA TRP A 117 5.83 13.43 -2.69
C TRP A 117 6.61 12.12 -2.75
N CYS A 118 6.25 11.20 -3.66
CA CYS A 118 6.99 9.95 -3.83
C CYS A 118 8.45 10.21 -4.23
N GLU A 119 8.70 11.14 -5.15
CA GLU A 119 10.07 11.51 -5.56
C GLU A 119 10.93 12.05 -4.41
N LYS A 120 10.31 12.73 -3.44
CA LYS A 120 11.01 13.32 -2.30
C LYS A 120 11.24 12.32 -1.16
N ASN A 121 10.31 11.40 -0.94
CA ASN A 121 10.27 10.58 0.28
C ASN A 121 10.62 9.12 0.07
N LEU A 122 10.62 8.63 -1.18
CA LEU A 122 10.85 7.21 -1.49
C LEU A 122 12.04 7.05 -2.44
N ASP A 123 12.64 5.87 -2.41
CA ASP A 123 13.60 5.49 -3.44
C ASP A 123 12.85 5.25 -4.76
N PHE A 124 13.16 6.08 -5.74
CA PHE A 124 12.37 6.20 -6.97
C PHE A 124 13.24 5.80 -8.17
N PRO A 125 13.01 4.60 -8.77
CA PRO A 125 13.77 4.14 -9.91
C PRO A 125 13.69 5.13 -11.09
N SER A 126 14.84 5.51 -11.65
CA SER A 126 14.95 6.55 -12.68
C SER A 126 14.08 6.29 -13.92
N GLY A 127 14.02 5.03 -14.40
CA GLY A 127 13.17 4.65 -15.52
C GLY A 127 11.67 4.71 -15.22
N LEU A 128 11.28 4.45 -13.97
CA LEU A 128 9.90 4.59 -13.51
C LEU A 128 9.50 6.06 -13.42
N ARG A 129 10.43 6.91 -12.97
CA ARG A 129 10.25 8.36 -12.78
C ARG A 129 9.80 9.04 -14.06
N ILE A 130 10.53 8.80 -15.16
CA ILE A 130 10.25 9.38 -16.47
C ILE A 130 8.87 8.94 -16.98
N LYS A 131 8.54 7.65 -16.82
CA LYS A 131 7.25 7.10 -17.26
C LYS A 131 6.09 7.72 -16.47
N LEU A 132 6.17 7.75 -15.14
CA LEU A 132 5.12 8.31 -14.30
C LEU A 132 4.99 9.83 -14.48
N ALA A 133 6.10 10.57 -14.61
CA ALA A 133 6.06 12.01 -14.91
C ALA A 133 5.31 12.30 -16.22
N THR A 134 5.60 11.53 -17.27
CA THR A 134 4.91 11.64 -18.57
C THR A 134 3.40 11.41 -18.41
N VAL A 135 3.03 10.36 -17.68
CA VAL A 135 1.63 9.97 -17.47
C VAL A 135 0.86 11.01 -16.66
N VAL A 136 1.45 11.49 -15.57
CA VAL A 136 0.87 12.53 -14.69
C VAL A 136 0.69 13.84 -15.48
N THR A 137 1.71 14.27 -16.21
CA THR A 137 1.67 15.49 -17.03
C THR A 137 0.61 15.39 -18.13
N GLN A 138 0.52 14.24 -18.80
CA GLN A 138 -0.53 14.01 -19.79
C GLN A 138 -1.91 14.14 -19.14
N LYS A 139 -2.16 13.50 -17.99
CA LYS A 139 -3.48 13.54 -17.36
C LYS A 139 -3.86 14.93 -16.85
N ASP A 140 -2.91 15.69 -16.29
CA ASP A 140 -3.16 17.08 -15.89
C ASP A 140 -3.51 17.96 -17.10
N ASN A 141 -2.86 17.73 -18.24
CA ASN A 141 -3.20 18.39 -19.50
C ASN A 141 -4.57 17.94 -20.05
N TYR A 142 -4.92 16.65 -19.92
CA TYR A 142 -6.23 16.11 -20.32
C TYR A 142 -7.39 16.56 -19.42
N HIS A 143 -7.14 16.80 -18.13
CA HIS A 143 -8.12 17.39 -17.21
C HIS A 143 -8.52 18.81 -17.62
N SER A 144 -7.64 19.56 -18.30
CA SER A 144 -8.00 20.87 -18.88
C SER A 144 -8.86 20.77 -20.14
N LEU A 145 -8.86 19.61 -20.83
CA LEU A 145 -9.44 19.47 -22.16
C LEU A 145 -10.76 18.68 -22.22
N ILE A 146 -11.05 17.77 -21.28
CA ILE A 146 -12.20 16.85 -21.45
C ILE A 146 -13.00 16.65 -20.16
N ARG A 147 -14.06 17.46 -20.01
CA ARG A 147 -15.28 17.16 -19.22
C ARG A 147 -16.30 16.41 -20.10
N SER A 148 -15.92 15.27 -20.67
CA SER A 148 -16.87 14.38 -21.36
C SER A 148 -16.36 12.93 -21.46
N SER A 149 -17.08 12.04 -20.80
CA SER A 149 -17.17 10.58 -20.96
C SER A 149 -16.35 9.92 -22.10
N ALA A 150 -15.07 9.59 -21.87
CA ALA A 150 -14.37 8.56 -22.66
C ALA A 150 -13.11 7.94 -22.00
N THR A 151 -12.77 8.29 -20.76
CA THR A 151 -11.45 7.99 -20.17
C THR A 151 -11.38 6.67 -19.38
N THR A 152 -12.20 5.67 -19.71
CA THR A 152 -12.19 4.38 -18.96
C THR A 152 -11.36 3.28 -19.61
N ALA A 153 -10.92 3.42 -20.87
CA ALA A 153 -10.25 2.31 -21.59
C ALA A 153 -8.75 2.18 -21.27
N PHE A 154 -8.01 3.29 -21.14
CA PHE A 154 -6.56 3.27 -20.87
C PHE A 154 -6.21 2.89 -19.42
N TRP A 155 -7.08 3.23 -18.47
CA TRP A 155 -6.89 2.98 -17.03
C TRP A 155 -7.50 1.65 -16.56
N ARG A 156 -8.36 1.02 -17.37
CA ARG A 156 -8.91 -0.31 -17.08
C ARG A 156 -7.82 -1.31 -16.68
N PRO A 157 -6.69 -1.43 -17.40
CA PRO A 157 -5.61 -2.32 -16.99
C PRO A 157 -5.06 -2.01 -15.60
N LEU A 158 -5.02 -0.76 -15.14
CA LEU A 158 -4.56 -0.39 -13.79
C LEU A 158 -5.61 -0.71 -12.72
N ARG A 159 -6.90 -0.48 -13.00
CA ARG A 159 -8.00 -0.89 -12.12
C ARG A 159 -8.16 -2.41 -12.01
N TYR A 160 -7.98 -3.15 -13.12
CA TYR A 160 -7.83 -4.60 -13.13
C TYR A 160 -6.48 -5.02 -12.50
N SER A 161 -5.44 -4.22 -12.67
CA SER A 161 -4.13 -4.42 -12.02
C SER A 161 -4.25 -4.25 -10.52
N TRP A 162 -5.19 -3.48 -9.94
CA TRP A 162 -5.46 -3.49 -8.50
C TRP A 162 -5.97 -4.85 -8.00
N MET A 163 -6.93 -5.46 -8.71
CA MET A 163 -7.40 -6.81 -8.38
C MET A 163 -6.30 -7.86 -8.54
N HIS A 164 -5.40 -7.71 -9.52
CA HIS A 164 -4.24 -8.57 -9.75
C HIS A 164 -3.04 -8.25 -8.83
N PHE A 165 -2.87 -6.99 -8.44
CA PHE A 165 -1.86 -6.45 -7.51
C PHE A 165 -2.01 -7.15 -6.19
N TRP A 166 -3.24 -7.31 -5.73
CA TRP A 166 -3.57 -8.07 -4.53
C TRP A 166 -3.45 -9.60 -4.67
N LYS A 167 -3.45 -10.16 -5.88
CA LYS A 167 -3.03 -11.56 -6.10
C LYS A 167 -1.50 -11.69 -6.12
N ARG A 168 -0.78 -10.57 -6.30
CA ARG A 168 0.67 -10.47 -6.49
C ARG A 168 1.43 -9.88 -5.31
N ILE A 169 0.80 -9.17 -4.35
CA ILE A 169 1.33 -9.01 -2.99
C ILE A 169 1.45 -10.44 -2.51
N PRO A 170 2.64 -11.03 -2.58
CA PRO A 170 2.67 -12.44 -2.59
C PRO A 170 2.38 -12.87 -1.16
N LEU A 171 1.61 -13.96 -1.07
CA LEU A 171 1.65 -14.81 0.10
C LEU A 171 3.09 -15.04 0.59
N ILE A 172 4.15 -14.77 -0.18
CA ILE A 172 5.56 -14.75 0.24
C ILE A 172 5.92 -13.65 1.26
N ILE A 173 5.47 -12.39 1.13
CA ILE A 173 5.71 -11.39 2.21
C ILE A 173 5.06 -11.91 3.48
N PHE A 174 3.84 -12.41 3.32
CA PHE A 174 3.05 -13.05 4.34
C PHE A 174 3.76 -14.26 4.96
N LEU A 175 4.18 -15.24 4.16
CA LEU A 175 4.73 -16.52 4.57
C LEU A 175 6.17 -16.38 5.07
N ARG A 176 6.93 -15.37 4.61
CA ARG A 176 8.32 -15.14 5.05
C ARG A 176 8.38 -14.29 6.31
N LEU A 177 7.59 -13.22 6.42
CA LEU A 177 7.42 -12.52 7.70
C LEU A 177 6.78 -13.44 8.74
N PHE A 178 5.84 -14.32 8.33
CA PHE A 178 5.27 -15.32 9.23
C PHE A 178 6.27 -16.43 9.62
N LYS A 179 7.14 -16.89 8.70
CA LYS A 179 8.21 -17.86 9.00
C LYS A 179 9.14 -17.36 10.11
N GLN A 180 9.53 -16.08 10.06
CA GLN A 180 10.36 -15.46 11.11
C GLN A 180 9.65 -15.37 12.46
N THR A 181 8.33 -15.15 12.46
CA THR A 181 7.55 -15.09 13.71
C THR A 181 7.14 -16.45 14.28
N ALA A 182 7.20 -17.53 13.48
CA ALA A 182 6.89 -18.90 13.92
C ALA A 182 8.08 -19.57 14.64
N ASP A 183 9.31 -19.16 14.35
CA ASP A 183 10.52 -19.63 15.06
C ASP A 183 10.64 -19.11 16.50
N VAL A 184 9.78 -18.18 16.93
CA VAL A 184 9.77 -17.62 18.30
C VAL A 184 8.78 -18.34 19.22
N THR A 185 8.09 -19.38 18.73
CA THR A 185 7.13 -20.18 19.53
C THR A 185 7.60 -21.59 19.92
N ASP A 186 8.83 -21.97 19.58
CA ASP A 186 9.47 -23.19 20.10
C ASP A 186 10.53 -22.85 21.16
N CYS A 187 10.08 -22.38 22.34
CA CYS A 187 10.80 -22.41 23.63
C CYS A 187 9.80 -22.39 24.78
#